data_AF-A0A397XN03-F1
#
_entry.id   AF-A0A397XN03-F1
#
_cell.length_a   1.000
_cell.length_b   1.000
_cell.length_c   1.000
_cell.angle_alpha   90.00
_cell.angle_beta   90.00
_cell.angle_gamma   90.00
#
_symmetry.space_group_name_H-M   'P 1'
#
loop_
_entity.id
_entity.type
_entity.pdbx_description
1 polymer ?
#
loop_
_entity_poly.entity_id
_entity_poly.type
_entity_poly.pdbx_seq_one_letter_code
_entity_poly.pdbx_strand_id
1 'polypeptide(L)'
;MALLSAVSSLLPFSCNKLERRNFKNGSAIKVAVVGCGYGGVELAATISERLQDRGTVQAINVSKSILTSAPDGNRVAAMKVLASRKVELLLGYLVRCIKRATDSEEEDGEGGYMLELEPTEKGVESQVIEADMVLWTVGTKPLLTELEQPSGGPSVLPLNVRGQAETDETLRVKGHPRIFALGDSSSLRDSNGKLLPTTAQVAFQEADFTGWNIWAAINNRPLLPFRFQNLGEMMTLGRYDAAISPSFIEGLTLDGPVGHAARKLAYLIRLPTDEHRFKVGVSWFAKSAVESVALLQSNLAKVFSSS
;
A
#
# COMPACT_ATOMS: atom_id res chain seq x y z
N MET A 1 -3.70 -5.98 4.22
CA MET A 1 -4.24 -7.25 3.67
C MET A 1 -5.58 -7.03 2.95
N ALA A 2 -6.53 -6.26 3.51
CA ALA A 2 -7.80 -5.93 2.84
C ALA A 2 -7.62 -5.09 1.54
N LEU A 3 -6.73 -4.09 1.54
CA LEU A 3 -6.49 -3.26 0.35
C LEU A 3 -5.98 -4.07 -0.85
N LEU A 4 -4.97 -4.93 -0.64
CA LEU A 4 -4.41 -5.81 -1.68
C LEU A 4 -5.42 -6.83 -2.22
N SER A 5 -6.35 -7.33 -1.40
CA SER A 5 -7.39 -8.28 -1.84
C SER A 5 -8.45 -7.60 -2.72
N ALA A 6 -8.90 -6.39 -2.35
CA ALA A 6 -9.85 -5.61 -3.15
C ALA A 6 -9.22 -5.19 -4.49
N VAL A 7 -7.98 -4.68 -4.43
CA VAL A 7 -7.17 -4.28 -5.58
C VAL A 7 -6.89 -5.47 -6.51
N SER A 8 -6.63 -6.68 -5.98
CA SER A 8 -6.40 -7.89 -6.79
C SER A 8 -7.61 -8.37 -7.59
N SER A 9 -8.84 -7.95 -7.25
CA SER A 9 -10.06 -8.36 -7.97
C SER A 9 -10.54 -7.32 -8.99
N LEU A 10 -10.36 -6.03 -8.69
CA LEU A 10 -10.76 -4.91 -9.55
C LEU A 10 -9.72 -4.61 -10.65
N LEU A 11 -8.43 -4.72 -10.33
CA LEU A 11 -7.35 -4.42 -11.29
C LEU A 11 -7.35 -5.34 -12.52
N PRO A 12 -7.50 -6.68 -12.41
CA PRO A 12 -7.51 -7.53 -13.59
C PRO A 12 -8.66 -7.19 -14.53
N PHE A 13 -9.83 -6.84 -13.98
CA PHE A 13 -10.99 -6.47 -14.78
C PHE A 13 -10.76 -5.17 -15.56
N SER A 14 -10.33 -4.10 -14.88
CA SER A 14 -10.07 -2.82 -15.53
C SER A 14 -8.89 -2.88 -16.51
N CYS A 15 -7.80 -3.58 -16.18
CA CYS A 15 -6.69 -3.77 -17.12
C CYS A 15 -7.12 -4.59 -18.34
N ASN A 16 -7.87 -5.69 -18.17
CA ASN A 16 -8.34 -6.48 -19.32
C ASN A 16 -9.26 -5.67 -20.23
N LYS A 17 -10.06 -4.76 -19.66
CA LYS A 17 -10.92 -3.86 -20.43
C LYS A 17 -10.11 -2.84 -21.23
N LEU A 18 -9.09 -2.22 -20.62
CA LEU A 18 -8.16 -1.32 -21.31
C LEU A 18 -7.35 -2.04 -22.39
N GLU A 19 -6.86 -3.25 -22.11
CA GLU A 19 -6.17 -4.07 -23.10
C GLU A 19 -7.08 -4.37 -24.30
N ARG A 20 -8.37 -4.68 -24.09
CA ARG A 20 -9.33 -4.89 -25.18
C ARG A 20 -9.60 -3.62 -25.99
N ARG A 21 -9.63 -2.45 -25.34
CA ARG A 21 -9.79 -1.15 -26.02
C ARG A 21 -8.55 -0.82 -26.85
N ASN A 22 -7.38 -0.85 -26.24
CA ASN A 22 -6.14 -0.46 -26.90
C ASN A 22 -5.68 -1.49 -27.95
N PHE A 23 -6.13 -2.74 -27.86
CA PHE A 23 -5.98 -3.71 -28.96
C PHE A 23 -6.67 -3.24 -30.26
N LYS A 24 -7.75 -2.44 -30.16
CA LYS A 24 -8.42 -1.85 -31.34
C LYS A 24 -7.71 -0.60 -31.87
N ASN A 25 -7.06 0.18 -31.01
CA ASN A 25 -6.48 1.49 -31.36
C ASN A 25 -4.95 1.52 -31.48
N GLY A 26 -4.23 0.47 -31.06
CA GLY A 26 -2.77 0.38 -31.11
C GLY A 26 -2.02 1.30 -30.13
N SER A 27 -2.70 2.03 -29.25
CA SER A 27 -2.08 2.96 -28.29
C SER A 27 -1.56 2.26 -27.03
N ALA A 28 -0.39 2.65 -26.54
CA ALA A 28 0.15 2.14 -25.28
C ALA A 28 -0.71 2.59 -24.09
N ILE A 29 -1.01 1.66 -23.16
CA ILE A 29 -1.80 1.95 -21.95
C ILE A 29 -0.98 2.85 -21.00
N LYS A 30 -1.51 3.99 -20.57
CA LYS A 30 -0.86 4.88 -19.60
C LYS A 30 -1.53 4.74 -18.23
N VAL A 31 -0.77 4.41 -17.18
CA VAL A 31 -1.29 4.32 -15.81
C VAL A 31 -0.58 5.30 -14.89
N ALA A 32 -1.34 6.19 -14.26
CA ALA A 32 -0.83 7.07 -13.21
C ALA A 32 -1.06 6.43 -11.83
N VAL A 33 0.00 6.30 -11.04
CA VAL A 33 -0.06 5.88 -9.63
C VAL A 33 0.28 7.07 -8.76
N VAL A 34 -0.71 7.61 -8.05
CA VAL A 34 -0.52 8.79 -7.20
C VAL A 34 -0.21 8.36 -5.78
N GLY A 35 0.95 8.79 -5.28
CA GLY A 35 1.51 8.42 -3.99
C GLY A 35 2.58 7.35 -4.12
N CYS A 36 3.76 7.59 -3.54
CA CYS A 36 4.86 6.62 -3.53
C CYS A 36 5.20 6.13 -2.11
N GLY A 37 4.16 5.94 -1.28
CA GLY A 37 4.25 5.10 -0.09
C GLY A 37 4.27 3.61 -0.47
N TYR A 38 4.18 2.72 0.53
CA TYR A 38 4.19 1.27 0.31
C TYR A 38 3.18 0.83 -0.76
N GLY A 39 1.89 1.12 -0.58
CA GLY A 39 0.85 0.68 -1.51
C GLY A 39 1.04 1.19 -2.94
N GLY A 40 1.46 2.44 -3.11
CA GLY A 40 1.73 3.01 -4.43
C GLY A 40 2.93 2.38 -5.15
N VAL A 41 4.02 2.13 -4.42
CA VAL A 41 5.19 1.44 -4.97
C VAL A 41 4.87 -0.01 -5.34
N GLU A 42 4.16 -0.75 -4.48
CA GLU A 42 3.74 -2.12 -4.77
C GLU A 42 2.82 -2.18 -6.02
N LEU A 43 1.89 -1.22 -6.14
CA LEU A 43 1.02 -1.08 -7.30
C LEU A 43 1.80 -0.76 -8.57
N ALA A 44 2.68 0.24 -8.53
CA ALA A 44 3.47 0.65 -9.68
C ALA A 44 4.35 -0.51 -10.19
N ALA A 45 4.99 -1.24 -9.28
CA ALA A 45 5.77 -2.43 -9.61
C ALA A 45 4.89 -3.53 -10.23
N THR A 46 3.73 -3.82 -9.63
CA THR A 46 2.84 -4.91 -10.09
C THR A 46 2.19 -4.59 -11.44
N ILE A 47 1.75 -3.35 -11.64
CA ILE A 47 1.13 -2.92 -12.90
C ILE A 47 2.15 -2.87 -14.02
N SER A 48 3.37 -2.34 -13.78
CA SER A 48 4.42 -2.32 -14.80
C SER A 48 4.84 -3.73 -15.22
N GLU A 49 4.93 -4.68 -14.27
CA GLU A 49 5.18 -6.10 -14.59
C GLU A 49 4.08 -6.72 -15.47
N ARG A 50 2.82 -6.30 -15.26
CA ARG A 50 1.67 -6.80 -16.03
C ARG A 50 1.57 -6.17 -17.42
N LEU A 51 1.84 -4.87 -17.53
CA LEU A 51 1.74 -4.14 -18.78
C LEU A 51 2.90 -4.45 -19.73
N GLN A 52 4.12 -4.63 -19.18
CA GLN A 52 5.33 -4.86 -19.97
C GLN A 52 5.49 -3.77 -21.05
N ASP A 53 5.58 -4.16 -22.33
CA ASP A 53 5.69 -3.29 -23.50
C ASP A 53 4.35 -2.69 -23.96
N ARG A 54 3.22 -3.15 -23.41
CA ARG A 54 1.87 -2.72 -23.79
C ARG A 54 1.44 -1.41 -23.10
N GLY A 55 2.27 -0.85 -22.22
CA GLY A 55 1.93 0.36 -21.49
C GLY A 55 3.06 0.94 -20.65
N THR A 56 2.81 2.12 -20.11
CA THR A 56 3.71 2.87 -19.23
C THR A 56 3.04 3.12 -17.88
N VAL A 57 3.86 3.16 -16.83
CA VAL A 57 3.42 3.49 -15.47
C VAL A 57 4.17 4.74 -15.01
N GLN A 58 3.42 5.74 -14.59
CA GLN A 58 3.93 6.99 -14.04
C GLN A 58 3.59 7.05 -12.56
N ALA A 59 4.59 6.93 -11.68
CA ALA A 59 4.41 7.02 -10.24
C ALA A 59 4.74 8.43 -9.74
N ILE A 60 3.76 9.07 -9.10
CA ILE A 60 3.78 10.50 -8.78
C ILE A 60 3.89 10.66 -7.27
N ASN A 61 4.81 11.50 -6.80
CA ASN A 61 4.94 11.78 -5.38
C ASN A 61 5.27 13.24 -5.10
N VAL A 62 4.68 13.77 -4.04
CA VAL A 62 4.98 15.12 -3.55
C VAL A 62 6.42 15.25 -3.04
N SER A 63 6.97 14.17 -2.48
CA SER A 63 8.35 14.15 -2.01
C SER A 63 9.31 13.82 -3.15
N LYS A 64 10.54 14.33 -3.05
CA LYS A 64 11.65 14.01 -3.99
C LYS A 64 12.16 12.57 -3.91
N SER A 65 11.52 11.72 -3.11
CA SER A 65 11.91 10.33 -2.89
C SER A 65 10.66 9.47 -2.68
N ILE A 66 10.74 8.20 -3.05
CA ILE A 66 9.73 7.20 -2.70
C ILE A 66 9.98 6.67 -1.29
N LEU A 67 8.95 6.12 -0.65
CA LEU A 67 9.08 5.41 0.64
C LEU A 67 9.87 6.23 1.69
N THR A 68 9.53 7.50 1.87
CA THR A 68 10.30 8.44 2.70
C THR A 68 10.52 7.95 4.13
N SER A 69 9.54 7.26 4.71
CA SER A 69 9.60 6.72 6.08
C SER A 69 10.12 5.29 6.18
N ALA A 70 10.45 4.62 5.07
CA ALA A 70 10.92 3.24 5.07
C ALA A 70 12.43 3.13 5.34
N PRO A 71 12.91 1.96 5.79
CA PRO A 71 14.33 1.62 5.83
C PRO A 71 15.02 1.83 4.48
N ASP A 72 16.30 2.22 4.50
CA ASP A 72 17.08 2.50 3.29
C ASP A 72 17.12 1.32 2.32
N GLY A 73 17.37 0.11 2.84
CA GLY A 73 17.42 -1.10 2.00
C GLY A 73 16.12 -1.36 1.25
N ASN A 74 14.99 -1.15 1.91
CA ASN A 74 13.66 -1.26 1.30
C ASN A 74 13.50 -0.25 0.16
N ARG A 75 13.86 1.01 0.40
CA ARG A 75 13.82 2.06 -0.62
C ARG A 75 14.73 1.78 -1.81
N VAL A 76 15.96 1.30 -1.57
CA VAL A 76 16.91 0.91 -2.63
C VAL A 76 16.36 -0.24 -3.47
N ALA A 77 15.82 -1.29 -2.84
CA ALA A 77 15.21 -2.41 -3.54
C ALA A 77 14.04 -1.98 -4.43
N ALA A 78 13.17 -1.11 -3.91
CA ALA A 78 12.07 -0.55 -4.68
C ALA A 78 12.55 0.25 -5.90
N MET A 79 13.52 1.15 -5.72
CA MET A 79 14.08 1.95 -6.82
C MET A 79 14.66 1.07 -7.93
N LYS A 80 15.39 0.01 -7.56
CA LYS A 80 15.96 -0.96 -8.50
C LYS A 80 14.88 -1.64 -9.35
N VAL A 81 13.78 -2.08 -8.73
CA VAL A 81 12.69 -2.76 -9.45
C VAL A 81 11.88 -1.79 -10.32
N LEU A 82 11.57 -0.60 -9.82
CA LEU A 82 10.84 0.40 -10.60
C LEU A 82 11.65 0.85 -11.83
N ALA A 83 12.96 1.06 -11.67
CA ALA A 83 13.85 1.41 -12.77
C ALA A 83 13.97 0.29 -13.81
N SER A 84 14.13 -0.97 -13.40
CA SER A 84 14.22 -2.10 -14.34
C SER A 84 12.94 -2.31 -15.15
N ARG A 85 11.80 -1.87 -14.61
CA ARG A 85 10.48 -1.92 -15.23
C ARG A 85 10.09 -0.63 -15.96
N LYS A 86 11.02 0.32 -16.10
CA LYS A 86 10.81 1.60 -16.79
C LYS A 86 9.62 2.39 -16.23
N VAL A 87 9.36 2.27 -14.92
CA VAL A 87 8.38 3.12 -14.24
C VAL A 87 8.93 4.54 -14.22
N GLU A 88 8.17 5.48 -14.76
CA GLU A 88 8.52 6.89 -14.73
C GLU A 88 8.21 7.46 -13.35
N LEU A 89 9.20 8.06 -12.70
CA LEU A 89 9.05 8.63 -11.36
C LEU A 89 8.91 10.15 -11.47
N LEU A 90 7.69 10.65 -11.26
CA LEU A 90 7.38 12.08 -11.21
C LEU A 90 7.40 12.55 -9.75
N LEU A 91 8.61 12.72 -9.22
CA LEU A 91 8.86 13.09 -7.83
C LEU A 91 8.93 14.61 -7.65
N GLY A 92 8.52 15.10 -6.48
CA GLY A 92 8.44 16.54 -6.22
C GLY A 92 7.21 17.22 -6.83
N TYR A 93 6.18 16.45 -7.22
CA TYR A 93 4.95 16.98 -7.82
C TYR A 93 3.71 16.60 -7.00
N LEU A 94 2.81 17.56 -6.86
CA LEU A 94 1.47 17.39 -6.32
C LEU A 94 0.46 17.28 -7.46
N VAL A 95 -0.41 16.27 -7.43
CA VAL A 95 -1.56 16.23 -8.32
C VAL A 95 -2.60 17.23 -7.81
N ARG A 96 -2.79 18.33 -8.55
CA ARG A 96 -3.71 19.40 -8.18
C ARG A 96 -5.13 19.12 -8.68
N CYS A 97 -5.25 18.57 -9.88
CA CYS A 97 -6.53 18.31 -10.51
C CYS A 97 -6.47 17.02 -11.34
N ILE A 98 -7.58 16.28 -11.36
CA ILE A 98 -7.81 15.15 -12.26
C ILE A 98 -9.08 15.47 -13.05
N LYS A 99 -8.95 15.58 -14.37
CA LYS A 99 -10.07 15.83 -15.29
C LYS A 99 -10.24 14.60 -16.20
N ARG A 100 -11.47 14.31 -16.60
CA ARG A 100 -11.69 13.38 -17.71
C ARG A 100 -11.34 14.08 -19.03
N ALA A 101 -10.60 13.41 -19.89
CA ALA A 101 -10.39 13.83 -21.26
C ALA A 101 -11.76 13.76 -21.96
N THR A 102 -12.32 14.91 -22.28
CA THR A 102 -13.68 15.07 -22.81
C THR A 102 -13.59 15.21 -24.32
N ASP A 103 -13.30 14.11 -25.01
CA ASP A 103 -13.36 14.02 -26.47
C ASP A 103 -13.86 12.64 -26.89
N SER A 104 -15.12 12.34 -26.60
CA SER A 104 -15.95 11.39 -27.37
C SER A 104 -17.37 11.39 -26.82
N GLU A 105 -18.34 11.61 -27.69
CA GLU A 105 -19.77 11.37 -27.50
C GLU A 105 -20.07 9.86 -27.38
N GLU A 106 -19.26 9.12 -26.61
CA GLU A 106 -19.51 7.71 -26.30
C GLU A 106 -20.22 7.65 -24.94
N GLU A 107 -21.49 7.27 -24.97
CA GLU A 107 -22.41 7.20 -23.82
C GLU A 107 -21.94 6.28 -22.67
N ASP A 108 -20.83 5.57 -22.84
CA ASP A 108 -20.28 4.62 -21.86
C ASP A 108 -19.14 5.19 -20.99
N GLY A 109 -18.96 6.52 -20.87
CA GLY A 109 -18.12 7.10 -19.80
C GLY A 109 -16.65 6.64 -19.77
N GLU A 110 -16.15 6.12 -20.89
CA GLU A 110 -14.85 5.46 -21.07
C GLU A 110 -13.84 6.43 -21.71
N GLY A 111 -13.51 7.53 -21.03
CA GLY A 111 -12.44 8.46 -21.43
C GLY A 111 -11.16 8.28 -20.60
N GLY A 112 -10.01 8.67 -21.16
CA GLY A 112 -8.77 8.85 -20.40
C GLY A 112 -8.87 10.00 -19.40
N TYR A 113 -7.84 10.20 -18.60
CA TYR A 113 -7.72 11.24 -17.59
C TYR A 113 -6.55 12.17 -17.91
N MET A 114 -6.72 13.46 -17.63
CA MET A 114 -5.65 14.44 -17.60
C MET A 114 -5.39 14.85 -16.14
N LEU A 115 -4.13 14.77 -15.71
CA LEU A 115 -3.69 15.14 -14.38
C LEU A 115 -2.81 16.38 -14.47
N GLU A 116 -3.20 17.42 -13.73
CA GLU A 116 -2.41 18.65 -13.59
C GLU A 116 -1.47 18.49 -12.40
N LEU A 117 -0.16 18.56 -12.66
CA LEU A 117 0.91 18.40 -11.70
C LEU A 117 1.53 19.74 -11.37
N GLU A 118 1.46 20.12 -10.10
CA GLU A 118 2.08 21.32 -9.56
C GLU A 118 3.38 20.94 -8.85
N PRO A 119 4.51 21.60 -9.17
CA PRO A 119 5.77 21.29 -8.51
C PRO A 119 5.77 21.80 -7.08
N THR A 120 6.43 21.05 -6.20
CA THR A 120 6.64 21.44 -4.80
C THR A 120 7.75 22.47 -4.60
N GLU A 121 8.58 22.69 -5.63
CA GLU A 121 9.67 23.65 -5.64
C GLU A 121 9.37 24.86 -6.50
N LYS A 122 9.76 26.05 -6.01
CA LYS A 122 9.66 27.28 -6.77
C LYS A 122 10.63 27.25 -7.96
N GLY A 123 10.16 27.71 -9.13
CA GLY A 123 10.97 27.81 -10.35
C GLY A 123 10.97 26.56 -11.22
N VAL A 124 10.27 25.50 -10.81
CA VAL A 124 9.95 24.35 -11.66
C VAL A 124 8.60 24.61 -12.33
N GLU A 125 8.42 24.13 -13.56
CA GLU A 125 7.16 24.30 -14.30
C GLU A 125 6.12 23.24 -13.92
N SER A 126 4.84 23.61 -14.03
CA SER A 126 3.74 22.66 -13.92
C SER A 126 3.70 21.74 -15.14
N GLN A 127 3.22 20.52 -14.94
CA GLN A 127 3.11 19.53 -16.00
C GLN A 127 1.67 19.05 -16.13
N VAL A 128 1.29 18.61 -17.32
CA VAL A 128 0.03 17.91 -17.55
C VAL A 128 0.37 16.54 -18.12
N ILE A 129 -0.14 15.49 -17.50
CA ILE A 129 0.05 14.12 -17.97
C ILE A 129 -1.30 13.48 -18.31
N GLU A 130 -1.28 12.55 -19.25
CA GLU A 130 -2.44 11.74 -19.62
C GLU A 130 -2.32 10.34 -19.00
N ALA A 131 -3.44 9.81 -18.53
CA ALA A 131 -3.52 8.45 -18.03
C ALA A 131 -4.85 7.80 -18.40
N ASP A 132 -4.83 6.55 -18.87
CA ASP A 132 -6.05 5.76 -19.05
C ASP A 132 -6.65 5.31 -17.71
N MET A 133 -5.80 5.21 -16.68
CA MET A 133 -6.19 4.83 -15.33
C MET A 133 -5.41 5.62 -14.28
N VAL A 134 -6.11 6.09 -13.26
CA VAL A 134 -5.50 6.71 -12.08
C VAL A 134 -5.71 5.81 -10.86
N LEU A 135 -4.61 5.41 -10.23
CA LEU A 135 -4.58 4.67 -8.98
C LEU A 135 -4.16 5.63 -7.85
N TRP A 136 -5.12 6.03 -7.00
CA TRP A 136 -4.87 6.97 -5.92
C TRP A 136 -4.56 6.27 -4.60
N THR A 137 -3.36 6.49 -4.06
CA THR A 137 -2.89 5.84 -2.82
C THR A 137 -2.47 6.84 -1.72
N VAL A 138 -2.85 8.11 -1.87
CA VAL A 138 -2.48 9.18 -0.95
C VAL A 138 -3.63 9.50 -0.01
N GLY A 139 -3.29 9.62 1.28
CA GLY A 139 -4.16 10.21 2.30
C GLY A 139 -5.19 9.23 2.84
N THR A 140 -5.28 9.17 4.16
CA THR A 140 -6.40 8.60 4.88
C THR A 140 -6.99 9.69 5.77
N LYS A 141 -8.31 9.69 5.91
CA LYS A 141 -9.02 10.59 6.81
C LYS A 141 -9.87 9.73 7.76
N PRO A 142 -9.63 9.80 9.08
CA PRO A 142 -10.52 9.16 10.04
C PRO A 142 -11.93 9.74 9.94
N LEU A 143 -12.94 8.87 10.00
CA LEU A 143 -14.35 9.28 9.95
C LEU A 143 -14.85 9.92 11.25
N LEU A 144 -14.05 9.88 12.34
CA LEU A 144 -14.43 10.44 13.63
C LEU A 144 -14.81 11.92 13.53
N THR A 145 -14.07 12.70 12.74
CA THR A 145 -14.39 14.12 12.52
C THR A 145 -15.78 14.33 11.93
N GLU A 146 -16.29 13.41 11.11
CA GLU A 146 -17.62 13.51 10.51
C GLU A 146 -18.71 13.09 11.50
N LEU A 147 -18.43 12.10 12.36
CA LEU A 147 -19.32 11.66 13.43
C LEU A 147 -19.52 12.72 14.53
N GLU A 148 -18.52 13.60 14.74
CA GLU A 148 -18.62 14.69 15.70
C GLU A 148 -19.28 15.96 15.15
N GLN A 149 -19.36 16.11 13.82
CA GLN A 149 -19.92 17.29 13.16
C GLN A 149 -21.42 17.31 12.76
N PRO A 150 -22.35 16.48 13.30
CA PRO A 150 -23.77 16.65 12.97
C PRO A 150 -24.42 17.96 13.45
N SER A 151 -23.84 18.67 14.43
CA SER A 151 -24.59 19.71 15.17
C SER A 151 -23.82 20.97 15.59
N GLY A 152 -22.68 21.29 14.95
CA GLY A 152 -22.03 22.61 15.08
C GLY A 152 -21.46 22.98 16.47
N GLY A 153 -21.40 22.03 17.41
CA GLY A 153 -20.78 22.20 18.72
C GLY A 153 -19.28 21.87 18.72
N PRO A 154 -18.56 22.15 19.82
CA PRO A 154 -17.17 21.73 19.97
C PRO A 154 -17.06 20.20 19.96
N SER A 155 -15.99 19.72 19.33
CA SER A 155 -15.56 18.30 19.30
C SER A 155 -15.60 17.69 20.70
N VAL A 156 -16.32 16.58 20.86
CA VAL A 156 -16.58 15.94 22.16
C VAL A 156 -15.38 15.07 22.56
N LEU A 157 -14.77 14.41 21.59
CA LEU A 157 -13.59 13.59 21.71
C LEU A 157 -12.35 14.45 21.47
N PRO A 158 -11.26 14.24 22.21
CA PRO A 158 -9.99 14.90 21.91
C PRO A 158 -9.42 14.33 20.60
N LEU A 159 -9.56 15.08 19.50
CA LEU A 159 -9.00 14.72 18.20
C LEU A 159 -7.69 15.47 17.93
N ASN A 160 -6.70 14.78 17.37
CA ASN A 160 -5.49 15.43 16.87
C ASN A 160 -5.75 16.13 15.51
N VAL A 161 -4.73 16.82 14.97
CA VAL A 161 -4.83 17.53 13.67
C VAL A 161 -5.14 16.62 12.47
N ARG A 162 -4.98 15.31 12.61
CA ARG A 162 -5.33 14.30 11.60
C ARG A 162 -6.73 13.72 11.80
N GLY A 163 -7.50 14.21 12.78
CA GLY A 163 -8.84 13.72 13.09
C GLY A 163 -8.86 12.39 13.87
N GLN A 164 -7.72 11.97 14.45
CA GLN A 164 -7.62 10.74 15.21
C GLN A 164 -7.89 10.99 16.69
N ALA A 165 -8.61 10.10 17.36
CA ALA A 165 -8.86 10.19 18.80
C ALA A 165 -7.56 10.04 19.59
N GLU A 166 -7.25 10.98 20.47
CA GLU A 166 -6.13 10.89 21.39
C GLU A 166 -6.44 9.90 22.50
N THR A 167 -5.56 8.91 22.64
CA THR A 167 -5.70 7.84 23.64
C THR A 167 -4.59 7.89 24.68
N ASP A 168 -4.86 7.31 25.84
CA ASP A 168 -3.83 6.93 26.80
C ASP A 168 -3.24 5.55 26.47
N GLU A 169 -2.25 5.09 27.25
CA GLU A 169 -1.60 3.81 27.03
C GLU A 169 -2.53 2.60 27.17
N THR A 170 -3.71 2.75 27.77
CA THR A 170 -4.71 1.69 27.88
C THR A 170 -5.70 1.69 26.71
N LEU A 171 -5.44 2.52 25.68
CA LEU A 171 -6.25 2.71 24.48
C LEU A 171 -7.62 3.34 24.76
N ARG A 172 -7.80 3.93 25.95
CA ARG A 172 -8.96 4.75 26.28
C ARG A 172 -8.79 6.13 25.67
N VAL A 173 -9.87 6.67 25.15
CA VAL A 173 -9.90 8.07 24.69
C VAL A 173 -9.74 8.97 25.90
N LYS A 174 -8.82 9.93 25.84
CA LYS A 174 -8.51 10.82 26.98
C LYS A 174 -9.77 11.56 27.44
N GLY A 175 -10.02 11.57 28.74
CA GLY A 175 -11.22 12.17 29.34
C GLY A 175 -12.51 11.34 29.18
N HIS A 176 -12.47 10.22 28.45
CA HIS A 176 -13.63 9.38 28.15
C HIS A 176 -13.39 7.91 28.56
N PRO A 177 -13.56 7.56 29.85
CA PRO A 177 -13.16 6.25 30.39
C PRO A 177 -13.96 5.05 29.86
N ARG A 178 -15.06 5.30 29.14
CA ARG A 178 -15.91 4.28 28.52
C ARG A 178 -15.73 4.17 27.00
N ILE A 179 -14.81 4.94 26.42
CA ILE A 179 -14.57 4.97 24.98
C ILE A 179 -13.15 4.47 24.73
N PHE A 180 -13.02 3.47 23.86
CA PHE A 180 -11.75 2.96 23.39
C PHE A 180 -11.61 3.26 21.91
N ALA A 181 -10.40 3.58 21.46
CA ALA A 181 -10.09 3.80 20.05
C ALA A 181 -8.76 3.12 19.71
N LEU A 182 -8.69 2.51 18.53
CA LEU A 182 -7.51 1.80 18.05
C LEU A 182 -7.35 1.94 16.53
N GLY A 183 -6.20 1.50 16.03
CA GLY A 183 -5.82 1.52 14.64
C GLY A 183 -5.77 2.93 14.07
N ASP A 184 -6.11 3.08 12.79
CA ASP A 184 -5.96 4.36 12.09
C ASP A 184 -6.89 5.47 12.62
N SER A 185 -7.90 5.10 13.44
CA SER A 185 -8.82 6.03 14.09
C SER A 185 -8.27 6.65 15.38
N SER A 186 -7.21 6.09 15.96
CA SER A 186 -6.63 6.57 17.21
C SER A 186 -5.23 7.16 17.01
N SER A 187 -4.78 7.89 18.01
CA SER A 187 -3.40 8.30 18.14
C SER A 187 -2.91 8.03 19.54
N LEU A 188 -1.80 7.30 19.60
CA LEU A 188 -1.07 6.96 20.81
C LEU A 188 0.40 7.35 20.62
N ARG A 189 0.99 7.88 21.68
CA ARG A 189 2.43 8.13 21.75
C ARG A 189 3.10 7.02 22.54
N ASP A 190 4.26 6.57 22.06
CA ASP A 190 5.11 5.66 22.81
C ASP A 190 5.75 6.37 24.02
N SER A 191 6.53 5.62 24.81
CA SER A 191 7.24 6.15 25.98
C SER A 191 8.24 7.26 25.66
N ASN A 192 8.65 7.40 24.40
CA ASN A 192 9.56 8.44 23.92
C ASN A 192 8.80 9.65 23.36
N GLY A 193 7.47 9.67 23.46
CA GLY A 193 6.61 10.72 22.94
C GLY A 193 6.38 10.65 21.42
N LYS A 194 6.88 9.62 20.73
CA LYS A 194 6.72 9.44 19.29
C LYS A 194 5.34 8.86 19.00
N LEU A 195 4.63 9.44 18.03
CA LEU A 195 3.36 8.87 17.58
C LEU A 195 3.59 7.52 16.91
N LEU A 196 2.77 6.54 17.28
CA LEU A 196 2.76 5.25 16.62
C LEU A 196 2.30 5.38 15.15
N PRO A 197 2.86 4.57 14.24
CA PRO A 197 2.49 4.63 12.83
C PRO A 197 1.11 4.01 12.60
N THR A 198 0.34 4.58 11.67
CA THR A 198 -0.96 4.05 11.22
C THR A 198 -0.73 2.84 10.31
N THR A 199 -0.48 1.68 10.93
CA THR A 199 -0.17 0.43 10.24
C THR A 199 -1.08 -0.67 10.73
N ALA A 200 -1.32 -1.66 9.86
CA ALA A 200 -2.03 -2.87 10.26
C ALA A 200 -1.34 -3.59 11.43
N GLN A 201 -0.02 -3.52 11.54
CA GLN A 201 0.72 -4.16 12.63
C GLN A 201 0.38 -3.55 14.00
N VAL A 202 0.31 -2.22 14.07
CA VAL A 202 -0.14 -1.50 15.27
C VAL A 202 -1.59 -1.86 15.57
N ALA A 203 -2.49 -1.74 14.58
CA ALA A 203 -3.91 -2.04 14.78
C ALA A 203 -4.17 -3.48 15.25
N PHE A 204 -3.46 -4.48 14.69
CA PHE A 204 -3.59 -5.87 15.11
C PHE A 204 -3.10 -6.08 16.55
N GLN A 205 -1.98 -5.50 16.95
CA GLN A 205 -1.50 -5.61 18.33
C GLN A 205 -2.41 -4.85 19.30
N GLU A 206 -2.91 -3.67 18.92
CA GLU A 206 -3.86 -2.89 19.73
C GLU A 206 -5.19 -3.63 19.94
N ALA A 207 -5.62 -4.45 18.98
CA ALA A 207 -6.89 -5.18 19.06
C ALA A 207 -6.94 -6.13 20.27
N ASP A 208 -5.87 -6.89 20.51
CA ASP A 208 -5.79 -7.83 21.64
C ASP A 208 -5.83 -7.09 22.99
N PHE A 209 -5.06 -5.99 23.10
CA PHE A 209 -5.05 -5.16 24.31
C PHE A 209 -6.39 -4.46 24.53
N THR A 210 -7.02 -3.96 23.47
CA THR A 210 -8.34 -3.31 23.55
C THR A 210 -9.39 -4.32 24.01
N GLY A 211 -9.39 -5.54 23.45
CA GLY A 211 -10.30 -6.61 23.85
C GLY A 211 -10.17 -6.94 25.35
N TRP A 212 -8.94 -7.11 25.83
CA TRP A 212 -8.68 -7.31 27.26
C TRP A 212 -9.13 -6.11 28.10
N ASN A 213 -8.79 -4.89 27.70
CA ASN A 213 -9.09 -3.69 28.48
C ASN A 213 -10.58 -3.38 28.55
N ILE A 214 -11.37 -3.71 27.51
CA ILE A 214 -12.83 -3.66 27.57
C ILE A 214 -13.35 -4.66 28.62
N TRP A 215 -12.89 -5.91 28.56
CA TRP A 215 -13.29 -6.93 29.54
C TRP A 215 -12.90 -6.52 30.97
N ALA A 216 -11.68 -6.02 31.16
CA ALA A 216 -11.17 -5.57 32.45
C ALA A 216 -11.98 -4.38 32.99
N ALA A 217 -12.31 -3.41 32.13
CA ALA A 217 -13.13 -2.25 32.49
C ALA A 217 -14.53 -2.66 32.97
N ILE A 218 -15.17 -3.61 32.28
CA ILE A 218 -16.51 -4.11 32.66
C ILE A 218 -16.47 -4.86 34.00
N ASN A 219 -15.37 -5.57 34.29
CA ASN A 219 -15.20 -6.39 35.49
C ASN A 219 -14.46 -5.68 36.63
N ASN A 220 -14.25 -4.37 36.56
CA ASN A 220 -13.47 -3.59 37.53
C ASN A 220 -12.08 -4.18 37.82
N ARG A 221 -11.40 -4.65 36.77
CA ARG A 221 -10.01 -5.13 36.81
C ARG A 221 -9.05 -4.05 36.31
N PRO A 222 -7.76 -4.11 36.70
CA PRO A 222 -6.74 -3.22 36.15
C PRO A 222 -6.61 -3.39 34.63
N LEU A 223 -6.40 -2.27 33.94
CA LEU A 223 -6.14 -2.25 32.49
C LEU A 223 -4.67 -2.52 32.20
N LEU A 224 -4.41 -3.05 31.02
CA LEU A 224 -3.06 -3.28 30.51
C LEU A 224 -2.60 -2.11 29.64
N PRO A 225 -1.39 -1.58 29.90
CA PRO A 225 -0.78 -0.59 29.02
C PRO A 225 -0.27 -1.26 27.74
N PHE A 226 -0.66 -0.72 26.60
CA PHE A 226 -0.19 -1.11 25.29
C PHE A 226 1.26 -0.65 25.07
N ARG A 227 2.07 -1.55 24.52
CA ARG A 227 3.45 -1.29 24.09
C ARG A 227 3.68 -1.93 22.73
N PHE A 228 3.84 -1.09 21.72
CA PHE A 228 4.03 -1.55 20.36
C PHE A 228 5.35 -2.30 20.19
N GLN A 229 5.28 -3.49 19.60
CA GLN A 229 6.45 -4.27 19.19
C GLN A 229 6.61 -4.16 17.68
N ASN A 230 7.59 -3.38 17.23
CA ASN A 230 7.90 -3.31 15.81
C ASN A 230 8.53 -4.63 15.35
N LEU A 231 7.91 -5.31 14.40
CA LEU A 231 8.35 -6.58 13.80
C LEU A 231 9.10 -6.40 12.47
N GLY A 232 9.34 -5.15 12.06
CA GLY A 232 9.95 -4.81 10.79
C GLY A 232 8.92 -4.57 9.68
N GLU A 233 9.45 -4.30 8.49
CA GLU A 233 8.69 -3.85 7.33
C GLU A 233 8.94 -4.78 6.14
N MET A 234 7.90 -5.02 5.34
CA MET A 234 8.00 -5.84 4.14
C MET A 234 7.09 -5.31 3.04
N MET A 235 7.50 -5.48 1.80
CA MET A 235 6.71 -5.12 0.62
C MET A 235 6.93 -6.08 -0.53
N THR A 236 5.96 -6.17 -1.43
CA THR A 236 6.03 -6.94 -2.66
C THR A 236 6.31 -6.02 -3.85
N LEU A 237 7.25 -6.39 -4.71
CA LEU A 237 7.66 -5.60 -5.87
C LEU A 237 7.30 -6.37 -7.14
N GLY A 238 6.02 -6.71 -7.31
CA GLY A 238 5.53 -7.63 -8.34
C GLY A 238 5.49 -9.08 -7.86
N ARG A 239 5.56 -10.03 -8.81
CA ARG A 239 5.31 -11.45 -8.54
C ARG A 239 6.47 -12.18 -7.87
N TYR A 240 7.70 -11.81 -8.21
CA TYR A 240 8.90 -12.55 -7.79
C TYR A 240 9.89 -11.74 -6.94
N ASP A 241 9.74 -10.42 -6.90
CA ASP A 241 10.58 -9.54 -6.08
C ASP A 241 9.83 -9.07 -4.85
N ALA A 242 10.53 -8.95 -3.73
CA ALA A 242 10.04 -8.32 -2.51
C ALA A 242 11.22 -7.73 -1.74
N ALA A 243 10.93 -6.88 -0.76
CA ALA A 243 11.92 -6.42 0.20
C ALA A 243 11.40 -6.66 1.62
N ILE A 244 12.27 -7.12 2.51
CA ILE A 244 11.97 -7.33 3.93
C ILE A 244 13.13 -6.81 4.78
N SER A 245 12.81 -5.92 5.71
CA SER A 245 13.74 -5.36 6.70
C SER A 245 13.21 -5.72 8.09
N PRO A 246 13.72 -6.80 8.72
CA PRO A 246 13.35 -7.13 10.10
C PRO A 246 13.86 -6.07 11.06
N SER A 247 13.04 -5.67 12.03
CA SER A 247 13.41 -4.68 13.06
C SER A 247 14.43 -5.20 14.08
N PHE A 248 14.54 -6.52 14.23
CA PHE A 248 15.39 -7.19 15.23
C PHE A 248 16.82 -7.45 14.74
N ILE A 249 17.13 -7.18 13.46
CA ILE A 249 18.49 -7.24 12.91
C ILE A 249 18.76 -5.90 12.22
N GLU A 250 19.49 -5.03 12.89
CA GLU A 250 19.78 -3.69 12.39
C GLU A 250 20.57 -3.74 11.07
N GLY A 251 20.16 -2.92 10.10
CA GLY A 251 20.81 -2.81 8.79
C GLY A 251 20.53 -3.96 7.81
N LEU A 252 19.89 -5.06 8.24
CA LEU A 252 19.58 -6.17 7.34
C LEU A 252 18.37 -5.83 6.46
N THR A 253 18.53 -5.97 5.15
CA THR A 253 17.41 -6.02 4.21
C THR A 253 17.64 -7.16 3.22
N LEU A 254 16.64 -8.03 3.08
CA LEU A 254 16.62 -9.06 2.05
C LEU A 254 15.73 -8.58 0.91
N ASP A 255 16.28 -8.47 -0.29
CA ASP A 255 15.54 -8.05 -1.49
C ASP A 255 15.42 -9.15 -2.56
N GLY A 256 14.69 -8.84 -3.63
CA GLY A 256 14.51 -9.71 -4.78
C GLY A 256 13.84 -11.05 -4.45
N PRO A 257 14.23 -12.15 -5.11
CA PRO A 257 13.66 -13.48 -4.89
C PRO A 257 13.86 -14.01 -3.47
N VAL A 258 14.99 -13.69 -2.83
CA VAL A 258 15.28 -14.09 -1.45
C VAL A 258 14.35 -13.34 -0.49
N GLY A 259 14.21 -12.02 -0.68
CA GLY A 259 13.23 -11.22 0.05
C GLY A 259 11.81 -11.75 -0.12
N HIS A 260 11.44 -12.21 -1.32
CA HIS A 260 10.12 -12.78 -1.59
C HIS A 260 9.89 -14.10 -0.87
N ALA A 261 10.86 -15.00 -0.88
CA ALA A 261 10.80 -16.25 -0.11
C ALA A 261 10.69 -15.98 1.40
N ALA A 262 11.51 -15.06 1.93
CA ALA A 262 11.47 -14.66 3.33
C ALA A 262 10.13 -14.03 3.72
N ARG A 263 9.58 -13.15 2.88
CA ARG A 263 8.25 -12.55 3.06
C ARG A 263 7.16 -13.62 3.12
N LYS A 264 7.15 -14.57 2.18
CA LYS A 264 6.22 -15.71 2.20
C LYS A 264 6.33 -16.49 3.51
N LEU A 265 7.55 -16.87 3.92
CA LEU A 265 7.77 -17.58 5.17
C LEU A 265 7.25 -16.81 6.38
N ALA A 266 7.50 -15.50 6.46
CA ALA A 266 7.00 -14.64 7.53
C ALA A 266 5.46 -14.63 7.59
N TYR A 267 4.78 -14.57 6.43
CA TYR A 267 3.32 -14.68 6.38
C TYR A 267 2.81 -16.06 6.82
N LEU A 268 3.45 -17.15 6.39
CA LEU A 268 3.10 -18.51 6.82
C LEU A 268 3.24 -18.65 8.33
N ILE A 269 4.30 -18.09 8.92
CA ILE A 269 4.48 -18.13 10.37
C ILE A 269 3.38 -17.34 11.09
N ARG A 270 2.84 -16.27 10.50
CA ARG A 270 1.84 -15.38 11.11
C ARG A 270 0.38 -15.80 10.89
N LEU A 271 0.10 -16.81 10.07
CA LEU A 271 -1.28 -17.30 9.90
C LEU A 271 -1.76 -17.97 11.20
N PRO A 272 -2.97 -17.65 11.69
CA PRO A 272 -3.43 -17.99 13.04
C PRO A 272 -3.77 -19.47 13.27
N THR A 273 -3.97 -20.26 12.20
CA THR A 273 -4.38 -21.68 12.31
C THR A 273 -3.46 -22.58 11.50
N ASP A 274 -3.05 -23.71 12.08
CA ASP A 274 -2.09 -24.64 11.45
C ASP A 274 -2.64 -25.28 10.14
N GLU A 275 -3.95 -25.47 10.04
CA GLU A 275 -4.59 -25.93 8.78
C GLU A 275 -4.49 -24.89 7.65
N HIS A 276 -4.62 -23.60 7.96
CA HIS A 276 -4.46 -22.53 6.96
C HIS A 276 -2.99 -22.40 6.55
N ARG A 277 -2.06 -22.54 7.51
CA ARG A 277 -0.61 -22.53 7.24
C ARG A 277 -0.23 -23.63 6.25
N PHE A 278 -0.75 -24.85 6.46
CA PHE A 278 -0.49 -25.98 5.58
C PHE A 278 -1.13 -25.81 4.19
N LYS A 279 -2.42 -25.44 4.11
CA LYS A 279 -3.11 -25.24 2.82
C LYS A 279 -2.48 -24.12 1.98
N VAL A 280 -2.13 -22.99 2.59
CA VAL A 280 -1.47 -21.87 1.89
C VAL A 280 -0.05 -22.24 1.49
N GLY A 281 0.69 -22.94 2.35
CA GLY A 281 2.01 -23.48 2.03
C GLY A 281 1.97 -24.37 0.79
N VAL A 282 1.07 -25.37 0.78
CA VAL A 282 0.89 -26.28 -0.38
C VAL A 282 0.44 -25.52 -1.64
N SER A 283 -0.46 -24.55 -1.52
CA SER A 283 -0.90 -23.72 -2.65
C SER A 283 0.26 -22.92 -3.26
N TRP A 284 1.12 -22.34 -2.43
CA TRP A 284 2.29 -21.59 -2.91
C TRP A 284 3.36 -22.50 -3.52
N PHE A 285 3.59 -23.68 -2.96
CA PHE A 285 4.48 -24.68 -3.56
C PHE A 285 3.93 -25.17 -4.91
N ALA A 286 2.63 -25.48 -4.99
CA ALA A 286 2.01 -25.87 -6.25
C ALA A 286 2.10 -24.76 -7.30
N LYS A 287 1.83 -23.50 -6.92
CA LYS A 287 1.92 -22.36 -7.83
C LYS A 287 3.36 -22.08 -8.27
N SER A 288 4.33 -22.15 -7.36
CA SER A 288 5.76 -21.98 -7.69
C SER A 288 6.34 -23.15 -8.50
N ALA A 289 5.81 -24.37 -8.34
CA ALA A 289 6.17 -25.51 -9.19
C ALA A 289 5.62 -25.32 -10.62
N VAL A 290 4.35 -24.92 -10.75
CA VAL A 290 3.75 -24.62 -12.05
C VAL A 290 4.45 -23.44 -12.74
N GLU A 291 4.77 -22.38 -11.99
CA GLU A 291 5.50 -21.21 -12.53
C GLU A 291 6.95 -21.57 -12.93
N SER A 292 7.65 -22.42 -12.17
CA SER A 292 8.98 -22.92 -12.54
C SER A 292 8.96 -23.77 -13.81
N VAL A 293 7.95 -24.63 -13.96
CA VAL A 293 7.76 -25.45 -15.17
C VAL A 293 7.46 -24.56 -16.38
N ALA A 294 6.60 -23.55 -16.22
CA ALA A 294 6.30 -22.60 -17.28
C ALA A 294 7.53 -21.76 -17.68
N LEU A 295 8.36 -21.36 -16.70
CA LEU A 295 9.60 -20.62 -16.96
C LEU A 295 10.63 -21.49 -17.71
N LEU A 296 10.79 -22.75 -17.32
CA LEU A 296 11.62 -23.74 -18.02
C LEU A 296 11.14 -23.98 -19.46
N GLN A 297 9.82 -24.16 -19.65
CA GLN A 297 9.24 -24.32 -20.99
C GLN A 297 9.47 -23.08 -21.86
N SER A 298 9.30 -21.88 -21.32
CA SER A 298 9.51 -20.63 -22.06
C SER A 298 10.99 -20.39 -22.43
N ASN A 299 11.91 -20.76 -21.55
CA ASN A 299 13.35 -20.66 -21.80
C ASN A 299 13.79 -21.71 -22.83
N LEU A 300 13.29 -22.94 -22.76
CA LEU A 300 13.54 -23.97 -23.77
C LEU A 300 13.01 -23.54 -25.14
N ALA A 301 11.77 -23.02 -25.20
CA ALA A 301 11.19 -22.52 -26.46
C ALA A 301 12.00 -21.38 -27.08
N LYS A 302 12.53 -20.45 -26.28
CA LYS A 302 13.43 -19.38 -26.76
C LYS A 302 14.75 -19.93 -27.31
N VAL A 303 15.34 -20.93 -26.66
CA VAL A 303 16.58 -21.57 -27.11
C VAL A 303 16.37 -22.28 -28.46
N PHE A 304 15.28 -23.02 -28.62
CA PHE A 304 14.97 -23.72 -29.88
C PHE A 304 14.50 -22.80 -31.02
N SER A 305 13.98 -21.62 -30.71
CA SER A 305 13.63 -20.59 -31.71
C SER A 305 14.83 -19.76 -32.18
N SER A 306 15.99 -19.90 -31.53
CA SER A 306 17.22 -19.15 -31.82
C SER A 306 18.33 -19.98 -32.51
N SER A 307 18.01 -21.21 -32.91
CA SER A 307 18.82 -22.06 -33.82
C SER A 307 18.10 -22.19 -35.16
#